data_AF-A0A4Q5VAE8-F1
#
_entry.id   AF-A0A4Q5VAE8-F1
#
_cell.length_a   1.000
_cell.length_b   1.000
_cell.length_c   1.000
_cell.angle_alpha   90.00
_cell.angle_beta   90.00
_cell.angle_gamma   90.00
#
_symmetry.space_group_name_H-M   'P 1'
#
loop_
_entity.id
_entity.type
_entity.pdbx_description
1 polymer ?
#
loop_
_entity_poly.entity_id
_entity_poly.type
_entity_poly.pdbx_seq_one_letter_code
_entity_poly.pdbx_strand_id
1 'polypeptide(L)' 'MNRDSKRISNSLRPSIENIKGHIRSNTGRGFDGDGYPFKQAVREMKVELGKQGKTIKYCNHKCSYFVVPVNPVLERVW' A
#
# COMPACT_ATOMS: atom_id res chain seq x y z
N MET A 1 15.44 -8.00 23.47
CA MET A 1 15.41 -6.53 23.31
C MET A 1 14.67 -6.19 22.02
N ASN A 2 13.43 -5.70 22.11
CA ASN A 2 12.62 -5.27 20.97
C ASN A 2 12.77 -3.75 20.83
N ARG A 3 13.88 -3.32 20.23
CA ARG A 3 14.18 -1.91 19.95
C ARG A 3 13.50 -1.55 18.61
N ASP A 4 12.71 -0.48 18.60
CA ASP A 4 12.15 0.15 17.39
C ASP A 4 10.91 -0.49 16.73
N SER A 5 9.97 -1.01 17.52
CA SER A 5 8.56 -0.80 17.13
C SER A 5 8.24 0.69 17.29
N LYS A 6 8.70 1.54 16.35
CA LYS A 6 8.30 2.94 16.25
C LYS A 6 6.79 2.94 16.08
N ARG A 7 6.06 3.00 17.21
CA ARG A 7 4.61 3.24 17.22
C ARG A 7 4.42 4.43 16.31
N ILE A 8 3.67 4.23 15.23
CA ILE A 8 3.30 5.30 14.31
C ILE A 8 2.76 6.41 15.22
N SER A 9 3.43 7.57 15.22
CA SER A 9 2.94 8.72 15.96
C SER A 9 1.48 8.93 15.55
N ASN A 10 0.56 9.09 16.51
CA ASN A 10 -0.86 9.25 16.20
C ASN A 10 -1.09 10.39 15.19
N SER A 11 -0.21 11.38 15.15
CA SER A 11 -0.22 12.48 14.18
C SER A 11 -0.01 12.04 12.73
N LEU A 12 0.61 10.88 12.47
CA LEU A 12 0.86 10.34 11.13
C LEU A 12 -0.25 9.39 10.65
N ARG A 13 -1.13 8.93 11.55
CA ARG A 13 -2.25 8.04 11.20
C ARG A 13 -3.22 8.66 10.19
N PRO A 14 -3.65 9.94 10.33
CA PRO A 14 -4.51 10.59 9.32
C PRO A 14 -3.88 10.59 7.93
N SER A 15 -2.57 10.86 7.84
CA SER A 15 -1.84 10.84 6.56
C SER A 15 -1.82 9.44 5.94
N ILE A 16 -1.59 8.40 6.76
CA ILE A 16 -1.61 7.00 6.29
C ILE A 16 -3.00 6.62 5.76
N GLU A 17 -4.07 6.95 6.48
CA GLU A 17 -5.43 6.63 6.06
C GLU A 17 -5.86 7.41 4.80
N ASN A 18 -5.44 8.68 4.68
CA ASN A 18 -5.65 9.46 3.46
C ASN A 18 -4.97 8.82 2.23
N ILE A 19 -3.74 8.33 2.40
CA ILE A 19 -3.00 7.61 1.36
C ILE A 19 -3.73 6.32 0.98
N LYS A 20 -4.20 5.54 1.96
CA LYS A 20 -4.99 4.34 1.69
C LYS A 20 -6.26 4.67 0.90
N GLY A 21 -6.95 5.75 1.27
CA GLY A 21 -8.13 6.25 0.56
C GLY A 21 -7.83 6.58 -0.91
N HIS A 22 -6.71 7.26 -1.17
CA HIS A 22 -6.27 7.58 -2.54
C HIS A 22 -6.02 6.33 -3.38
N ILE A 23 -5.28 5.35 -2.83
CA ILE A 23 -4.98 4.10 -3.54
C ILE A 23 -6.26 3.30 -3.82
N ARG A 24 -7.21 3.24 -2.86
CA ARG A 24 -8.49 2.54 -3.04
C ARG A 24 -9.38 3.22 -4.08
N SER A 25 -9.43 4.55 -4.06
CA SER A 25 -10.31 5.32 -4.93
C SER A 25 -9.83 5.37 -6.38
N ASN A 26 -8.57 5.02 -6.65
CA ASN A 26 -7.99 4.94 -8.00
C ASN A 26 -8.41 6.14 -8.88
N THR A 27 -8.29 7.35 -8.36
CA THR A 27 -8.82 8.58 -8.98
C THR A 27 -8.06 9.01 -10.24
N GLY A 28 -7.13 8.20 -10.76
CA GLY A 28 -6.35 8.50 -11.96
C GLY A 28 -5.36 9.65 -11.81
N ARG A 29 -5.32 10.33 -10.65
CA ARG A 29 -4.24 11.25 -10.30
C ARG A 29 -3.04 10.42 -9.85
N GLY A 30 -1.93 10.56 -10.57
CA GLY A 30 -0.66 9.97 -10.21
C GLY A 30 -0.35 10.25 -8.74
N PHE A 31 -0.14 9.20 -7.96
CA PHE A 31 0.20 9.28 -6.56
C PHE A 31 1.45 8.45 -6.31
N ASP A 32 2.60 9.10 -6.46
CA ASP A 32 3.90 8.57 -6.11
C ASP A 32 4.37 9.31 -4.86
N GLY A 33 3.94 8.82 -3.70
CA GLY A 33 4.36 9.36 -2.41
C GLY A 33 5.70 8.75 -2.01
N ASP A 34 6.60 9.55 -1.45
CA ASP A 34 7.78 9.05 -0.75
C ASP A 34 7.63 9.24 0.78
N GLY A 35 8.43 8.50 1.55
CA GLY A 35 8.54 8.65 2.98
C GLY A 35 7.86 7.56 3.80
N TYR A 36 8.06 7.64 5.13
CA TYR A 36 7.62 6.62 6.07
C TYR A 36 6.09 6.39 6.08
N PRO A 37 5.23 7.42 6.11
CA PRO A 37 3.77 7.23 6.12
C PRO A 37 3.28 6.49 4.87
N PHE A 38 3.87 6.79 3.71
CA PHE A 38 3.54 6.13 2.46
C PHE A 38 3.90 4.65 2.46
N LYS A 39 5.15 4.33 2.81
CA LYS A 39 5.63 2.93 2.90
C LYS A 39 4.78 2.13 3.88
N GLN A 40 4.39 2.75 5.00
CA GLN A 40 3.52 2.13 5.98
C GLN A 40 2.09 1.90 5.44
N ALA A 41 1.51 2.86 4.74
CA ALA A 41 0.19 2.70 4.12
C ALA A 41 0.16 1.57 3.10
N VAL A 42 1.18 1.49 2.23
CA VAL A 42 1.35 0.39 1.24
C VAL A 42 1.48 -0.96 1.94
N ARG A 43 2.28 -1.04 3.02
CA ARG A 43 2.46 -2.27 3.79
C ARG A 43 1.17 -2.72 4.47
N GLU A 44 0.49 -1.83 5.17
CA GLU A 44 -0.78 -2.13 5.84
C GLU A 44 -1.84 -2.57 4.82
N MET A 45 -1.93 -1.88 3.69
CA MET A 45 -2.87 -2.22 2.62
C MET A 45 -2.59 -3.60 2.01
N LYS A 46 -1.32 -3.98 1.79
CA LYS A 46 -0.97 -5.33 1.32
C LYS A 46 -1.43 -6.42 2.30
N VAL A 47 -1.31 -6.19 3.60
CA VAL A 47 -1.79 -7.15 4.62
C VAL A 47 -3.31 -7.21 4.65
N GLU A 48 -3.99 -6.06 4.64
CA GLU A 48 -5.47 -5.97 4.63
C GLU A 48 -6.06 -6.66 3.40
N LEU A 49 -5.53 -6.35 2.21
CA LEU A 49 -5.98 -6.93 0.94
C LEU A 49 -5.59 -8.41 0.80
N GLY A 50 -4.45 -8.82 1.35
CA GLY A 50 -4.01 -10.22 1.33
C GLY A 50 -5.04 -11.14 2.01
N LYS A 51 -5.68 -10.68 3.09
CA LYS A 51 -6.82 -11.39 3.73
C LYS A 51 -8.04 -11.55 2.81
N GLN A 52 -8.15 -10.69 1.80
CA GLN A 52 -9.23 -10.70 0.79
C GLN A 52 -8.80 -11.34 -0.53
N GLY A 53 -7.61 -11.96 -0.61
CA GLY A 53 -7.07 -12.50 -1.86
C GLY A 53 -6.72 -11.43 -2.90
N LYS A 54 -6.42 -10.20 -2.46
CA LYS A 54 -6.06 -9.06 -3.31
C LYS A 54 -4.69 -8.52 -2.91
N THR A 55 -4.04 -7.78 -3.80
CA THR A 55 -2.78 -7.10 -3.54
C THR A 55 -2.73 -5.77 -4.27
N ILE A 56 -1.76 -4.93 -3.96
CA ILE A 56 -1.50 -3.71 -4.72
C ILE A 56 -0.26 -3.84 -5.58
N LYS A 57 -0.38 -3.41 -6.84
CA LYS A 57 0.73 -3.29 -7.78
C LYS A 57 0.91 -1.84 -8.21
N TYR A 58 2.17 -1.44 -8.35
CA TYR A 58 2.52 -0.13 -8.89
C TYR A 58 2.57 -0.20 -10.42
N CYS A 59 1.99 0.80 -11.09
CA CYS A 59 2.11 0.97 -12.53
C CYS A 59 2.93 2.23 -12.82
N ASN A 60 4.16 2.07 -13.30
CA ASN A 60 5.05 3.18 -13.66
C ASN A 60 4.41 4.14 -14.66
N HIS A 61 3.70 3.62 -15.67
CA HIS A 61 3.12 4.45 -16.72
C HIS A 61 2.03 5.41 -16.22
N LYS A 62 1.36 5.07 -15.12
CA LYS A 62 0.31 5.89 -14.50
C LYS A 62 0.75 6.52 -13.18
N CYS A 63 2.01 6.31 -12.77
CA CYS A 63 2.56 6.66 -11.46
C CYS A 63 1.56 6.42 -10.31
N SER A 64 0.90 5.26 -10.31
CA SER A 64 -0.22 4.97 -9.41
C SER A 64 -0.23 3.50 -8.96
N TYR A 65 -0.83 3.26 -7.79
CA TYR A 65 -1.06 1.93 -7.24
C TYR A 65 -2.46 1.43 -7.58
N PHE A 66 -2.56 0.16 -7.96
CA PHE A 66 -3.80 -0.50 -8.34
C PHE A 66 -4.01 -1.74 -7.51
N VAL A 67 -5.25 -1.96 -7.08
CA VAL A 67 -5.65 -3.21 -6.43
C VAL A 67 -5.88 -4.26 -7.52
N VAL A 68 -5.20 -5.40 -7.40
CA VAL A 68 -5.30 -6.54 -8.30
C VAL A 68 -5.60 -7.81 -7.50
N PRO A 69 -6.32 -8.79 -8.07
CA PRO A 69 -6.45 -10.09 -7.43
C PRO A 69 -5.07 -10.77 -7.32
N VAL A 70 -4.83 -11.49 -6.22
CA VAL A 70 -3.68 -12.37 -6.08
C VAL A 70 -3.96 -13.60 -6.94
N ASN A 71 -3.43 -13.61 -8.17
CA ASN A 71 -3.49 -14.80 -9.01
C ASN A 71 -2.40 -15.79 -8.55
N PRO A 72 -2.76 -16.98 -8.03
CA PRO A 72 -1.79 -17.98 -7.57
C PRO A 72 -0.93 -18.58 -8.71
N VAL A 73 -1.27 -18.31 -9.97
CA VAL A 73 -0.63 -18.89 -11.15
C VAL A 73 0.69 -18.19 -11.53
N LEU A 74 0.94 -16.96 -11.03
CA LEU A 74 2.12 -16.17 -11.39
C LEU A 74 3.28 -16.24 -10.37
N GLU A 75 3.14 -16.95 -9.25
CA GLU A 75 4.22 -17.12 -8.26
C GLU A 75 5.15 -18.31 -8.56
N ARG A 76 5.05 -18.91 -9.76
CA ARG A 76 5.86 -20.08 -10.19
C ARG A 76 6.93 -19.79 -11.24
N VAL A 77 7.31 -18.54 -11.44
CA VAL A 77 8.38 -18.20 -12.40
C VAL A 77 9.24 -17.06 -11.89
N TRP A 78 9.95 -17.21 -10.76
CA TRP A 78 11.21 -16.51 -10.47
C TRP A 78 12.04 -17.37 -9.51
#